data_AF-A0A5E5BH82-F1
#
_entry.id   AF-A0A5E5BH82-F1
#
_cell.length_a   1.000
_cell.length_b   1.000
_cell.length_c   1.000
_cell.angle_alpha   90.00
_cell.angle_beta   90.00
_cell.angle_gamma   90.00
#
_symmetry.space_group_name_H-M   'P 1'
#
loop_
_entity.id
_entity.type
_entity.pdbx_description
1 polymer ?
#
loop_
_entity_poly.entity_id
_entity_poly.type
_entity_poly.pdbx_seq_one_letter_code
_entity_poly.pdbx_strand_id
1 'polypeptide(L)'
;MAQRGRPGLPPEGKSEVWRRWRASESFLGIGKALGKPAGSIYGVIRLCGGAPPAARKRSLRAWALSEGEEFRAAFLRGVPFDRLPVS
;
A
#
# COMPACT_ATOMS: atom_id res chain seq x y z
N MET A 1 12.98 12.17 23.13
CA MET A 1 12.92 10.94 22.31
C MET A 1 11.46 10.64 21.99
N ALA A 2 11.08 10.56 20.71
CA ALA A 2 9.71 10.18 20.35
C ALA A 2 9.52 8.70 20.75
N GLN A 3 8.73 8.46 21.80
CA GLN A 3 8.35 7.13 22.22
C GLN A 3 7.81 6.39 21.01
N ARG A 4 8.38 5.21 20.72
CA ARG A 4 7.99 4.33 19.62
C ARG A 4 6.49 4.13 19.74
N GLY A 5 5.76 4.85 18.89
CA GLY A 5 4.33 5.08 19.04
C GLY A 5 3.58 3.76 19.19
N ARG A 6 2.54 3.78 20.01
CA ARG A 6 1.58 2.69 20.28
C ARG A 6 1.54 1.68 19.13
N PRO A 7 1.72 0.37 19.38
CA PRO A 7 1.76 -0.63 18.32
C PRO A 7 0.58 -0.42 17.37
N GLY A 8 0.92 -0.15 16.10
CA GLY A 8 -0.05 0.11 15.05
C GLY A 8 -1.04 -1.04 14.94
N LEU A 9 -2.17 -0.79 14.28
CA LEU A 9 -3.18 -1.82 14.08
C LEU A 9 -2.57 -3.03 13.34
N PRO A 10 -2.74 -4.27 13.84
CA PRO A 10 -2.24 -5.45 13.14
C PRO A 10 -2.85 -5.55 11.74
N PRO A 11 -2.21 -6.27 10.80
CA PRO A 11 -2.68 -6.38 9.42
C PRO A 11 -4.13 -6.89 9.33
N GLU A 12 -4.51 -7.86 10.16
CA GLU A 12 -5.91 -8.32 10.26
C GLU A 12 -6.89 -7.21 10.70
N GLY A 13 -6.48 -6.38 11.66
CA GLY A 13 -7.29 -5.27 12.13
C GLY A 13 -7.44 -4.19 11.06
N LYS A 14 -6.42 -3.95 10.23
CA LYS A 14 -6.52 -3.02 9.09
C LYS A 14 -7.54 -3.53 8.06
N SER A 15 -7.52 -4.82 7.74
CA SER A 15 -8.49 -5.42 6.82
C SER A 15 -9.92 -5.26 7.34
N GLU A 16 -10.12 -5.43 8.65
CA GLU A 16 -11.41 -5.26 9.30
C GLU A 16 -11.89 -3.79 9.31
N VAL A 17 -10.98 -2.82 9.53
CA VAL A 17 -11.28 -1.39 9.35
C VAL A 17 -11.80 -1.12 7.95
N TRP A 18 -11.12 -1.62 6.92
CA TRP A 18 -11.52 -1.41 5.53
C TRP A 18 -12.82 -2.12 5.16
N ARG A 19 -13.09 -3.30 5.74
CA ARG A 19 -14.37 -4.01 5.56
C ARG A 19 -15.54 -3.18 6.08
N ARG A 20 -15.41 -2.66 7.30
CA ARG A 20 -16.46 -1.88 7.96
C ARG A 20 -16.60 -0.46 7.40
N TRP A 21 -15.49 0.18 7.04
CA TRP A 21 -15.51 1.47 6.34
C TRP A 21 -16.26 1.40 5.01
N ARG A 22 -16.06 0.32 4.23
CA ARG A 22 -16.83 0.10 2.99
C ARG A 22 -18.31 -0.17 3.23
N ALA A 23 -18.69 -0.64 4.42
CA ALA A 23 -20.07 -0.77 4.85
C ALA A 23 -20.66 0.53 5.42
N SER A 24 -19.96 1.67 5.24
CA SER A 24 -20.36 2.99 5.75
C SER A 24 -20.49 3.06 7.28
N GLU A 25 -19.77 2.22 8.01
CA GLU A 25 -19.74 2.27 9.48
C GLU A 25 -18.90 3.47 9.97
N SER A 26 -19.35 4.14 11.03
CA SER A 26 -18.64 5.29 11.59
C SER A 26 -17.32 4.90 12.27
N PHE A 27 -16.37 5.83 12.36
CA PHE A 27 -15.09 5.61 13.05
C PHE A 27 -15.24 5.11 14.49
N LEU A 28 -16.29 5.57 15.19
CA LEU A 28 -16.58 5.18 16.56
C LEU A 28 -17.09 3.73 16.65
N GLY A 29 -17.95 3.31 15.71
CA GLY A 29 -18.44 1.93 15.61
C GLY A 29 -17.31 0.95 15.30
N ILE A 30 -16.49 1.28 14.31
CA ILE A 30 -15.30 0.50 13.93
C ILE A 30 -14.32 0.41 15.11
N GLY A 31 -14.09 1.52 15.82
CA GLY A 31 -13.22 1.54 16.99
C GLY A 31 -13.73 0.67 18.14
N LYS A 32 -15.03 0.71 18.44
CA LYS A 32 -15.67 -0.15 19.44
C LYS A 32 -15.50 -1.63 19.09
N ALA A 33 -15.74 -2.01 17.83
CA ALA A 33 -15.62 -3.39 17.38
C ALA A 33 -14.18 -3.93 17.45
N LEU A 34 -13.19 -3.07 17.25
CA LEU A 34 -11.77 -3.43 17.28
C LEU A 34 -11.10 -3.23 18.65
N GLY A 35 -11.80 -2.68 19.64
CA GLY A 35 -11.21 -2.28 20.93
C GLY A 35 -10.14 -1.20 20.79
N LYS A 36 -10.26 -0.31 19.80
CA LYS A 36 -9.30 0.76 19.49
C LYS A 36 -9.99 2.12 19.52
N PRO A 37 -9.30 3.20 19.92
CA PRO A 37 -9.91 4.52 19.85
C PRO A 37 -10.13 4.94 18.40
N ALA A 38 -11.20 5.70 18.18
CA ALA A 38 -11.58 6.20 16.87
C ALA A 38 -10.47 7.00 16.16
N GLY A 39 -9.62 7.71 16.91
CA GLY A 39 -8.46 8.41 16.34
C GLY A 39 -7.46 7.48 15.64
N SER A 40 -7.33 6.23 16.12
CA SER A 40 -6.49 5.23 15.44
C SER A 40 -7.12 4.77 14.12
N ILE A 41 -8.45 4.67 14.06
CA ILE A 41 -9.19 4.29 12.85
C ILE A 41 -9.12 5.41 11.82
N TYR A 42 -9.34 6.65 12.27
CA TYR A 42 -9.19 7.85 11.46
C TYR A 42 -7.79 7.94 10.85
N GLY A 43 -6.74 7.68 11.64
CA GLY A 43 -5.36 7.65 11.13
C GLY A 43 -5.17 6.63 10.00
N VAL A 44 -5.69 5.41 10.15
CA VAL A 44 -5.61 4.36 9.11
C VAL A 44 -6.31 4.79 7.82
N ILE A 45 -7.50 5.37 7.91
CA ILE A 45 -8.30 5.76 6.74
C ILE A 45 -7.71 7.01 6.06
N ARG A 46 -7.28 8.00 6.85
CA ARG A 46 -6.65 9.22 6.36
C ARG A 46 -5.34 8.94 5.62
N LEU A 47 -4.51 8.01 6.12
CA LEU A 47 -3.23 7.65 5.50
C LEU A 47 -3.38 7.05 4.10
N CYS A 48 -4.54 6.49 3.76
CA CYS A 48 -4.82 5.93 2.44
C CYS A 48 -5.86 6.75 1.64
N GLY A 49 -6.18 7.96 2.09
CA GLY A 49 -7.07 8.87 1.36
C GLY A 49 -8.52 8.41 1.27
N GLY A 50 -9.00 7.58 2.21
CA GLY A 50 -10.37 7.06 2.19
C GLY A 50 -10.61 5.87 1.26
N ALA A 51 -9.61 5.46 0.48
CA ALA A 51 -9.63 4.25 -0.33
C ALA A 51 -8.76 3.14 0.30
N PRO A 52 -9.19 1.88 0.27
CA PRO A 52 -8.36 0.79 0.78
C PRO A 52 -7.04 0.74 0.00
N PRO A 53 -5.89 0.61 0.67
CA PRO A 53 -4.62 0.48 -0.02
C PRO A 53 -4.70 -0.76 -0.90
N ALA A 54 -4.31 -0.61 -2.18
CA ALA A 54 -4.22 -1.74 -3.09
C ALA A 54 -3.41 -2.85 -2.41
N ALA A 55 -3.98 -4.05 -2.36
CA ALA A 55 -3.25 -5.21 -1.86
C ALA A 55 -1.95 -5.29 -2.67
N ARG A 56 -0.80 -5.13 -2.00
CA ARG A 56 0.50 -5.23 -2.67
C ARG A 56 0.70 -6.68 -3.10
N LYS A 57 0.22 -7.02 -4.30
CA LYS A 57 0.71 -8.18 -5.02
C LYS A 57 2.07 -7.78 -5.59
N ARG A 58 3.12 -8.54 -5.25
CA ARG A 58 4.30 -8.56 -6.11
C ARG A 58 3.79 -8.96 -7.48
N SER A 59 3.97 -8.08 -8.47
CA SER A 59 3.63 -8.42 -9.85
C SER A 59 4.41 -9.68 -10.22
N LEU A 60 3.76 -10.66 -10.86
CA LEU A 60 4.45 -11.77 -11.50
C LEU A 60 5.32 -11.27 -12.67
N ARG A 61 5.01 -10.08 -13.19
CA ARG A 61 5.91 -9.27 -14.04
C ARG A 61 6.85 -8.44 -13.17
N ALA A 62 7.48 -9.05 -12.18
CA ALA A 62 8.69 -8.46 -11.64
C ALA A 62 9.70 -8.58 -12.77
N TRP A 63 9.81 -7.52 -13.58
CA TRP A 63 10.74 -7.39 -14.69
C TRP A 63 12.08 -7.94 -14.21
N ALA A 64 12.57 -9.02 -14.83
CA ALA A 64 13.73 -9.72 -14.30
C ALA A 64 14.86 -8.69 -14.17
N LEU A 65 15.64 -8.78 -13.09
CA LEU A 65 16.67 -7.77 -12.83
C LEU A 65 17.60 -7.59 -14.05
N SER A 66 17.86 -8.69 -14.78
CA SER A 66 18.57 -8.70 -16.06
C SER A 66 17.88 -7.85 -17.13
N GLU A 67 16.59 -8.07 -17.39
CA GLU A 67 15.84 -7.31 -18.40
C GLU A 67 15.81 -5.81 -18.07
N GLY A 68 15.69 -5.46 -16.79
CA GLY A 68 15.74 -4.07 -16.34
C GLY A 68 17.12 -3.43 -16.51
N GLU A 69 18.19 -4.20 -16.32
CA GLU A 69 19.57 -3.74 -16.52
C GLU A 69 19.88 -3.54 -18.00
N GLU A 70 19.43 -4.44 -18.87
CA GLU A 70 19.58 -4.34 -20.33
C GLU A 70 18.83 -3.14 -20.88
N PHE A 71 17.57 -2.93 -20.46
CA PHE A 71 16.82 -1.74 -20.83
C PHE A 71 17.52 -0.46 -20.37
N ARG A 72 17.99 -0.41 -19.12
CA ARG A 72 18.69 0.76 -18.56
C ARG A 72 20.00 1.04 -19.28
N ALA A 73 20.78 0.02 -19.61
CA ALA A 73 22.02 0.14 -20.36
C ALA A 73 21.76 0.64 -21.80
N ALA A 74 20.76 0.10 -22.49
CA ALA A 74 20.38 0.55 -23.83
C ALA A 74 19.85 1.99 -23.83
N PHE A 75 19.04 2.36 -22.84
CA PHE A 75 18.55 3.72 -22.66
C PHE A 75 19.70 4.71 -22.42
N LEU A 76 20.65 4.39 -21.55
CA LEU A 76 21.83 5.24 -21.29
C LEU A 76 22.79 5.35 -22.50
N ARG A 77 22.77 4.37 -23.41
CA ARG A 77 23.49 4.41 -24.69
C ARG A 77 22.76 5.22 -25.77
N GLY A 78 21.59 5.78 -25.47
CA GLY A 78 20.80 6.58 -26.41
C GLY A 78 20.09 5.74 -27.48
N VAL A 79 19.84 4.46 -27.20
CA VAL A 79 19.04 3.63 -28.11
C VAL A 79 17.61 4.22 -28.17
N PRO A 80 17.07 4.47 -29.38
CA PRO A 80 15.71 4.98 -29.52
C PRO A 80 14.70 3.99 -28.93
N PHE A 81 13.64 4.52 -28.32
CA PHE A 81 12.68 3.75 -27.53
C PHE A 81 12.06 2.55 -28.27
N ASP A 82 11.82 2.70 -29.57
CA ASP A 82 11.30 1.66 -30.47
C ASP A 82 12.24 0.44 -30.64
N ARG A 83 13.53 0.60 -30.30
CA ARG A 83 14.55 -0.45 -30.40
C ARG A 83 15.03 -0.94 -29.03
N LEU A 84 14.37 -0.54 -27.95
CA LEU A 84 14.72 -1.03 -26.61
C LEU A 84 14.24 -2.47 -26.44
N PRO A 85 15.00 -3.32 -25.74
CA PRO A 85 14.56 -4.67 -25.41
C PRO A 85 13.36 -4.59 -24.46
N VAL A 86 12.21 -5.03 -24.94
CA VAL A 86 10.98 -5.21 -24.16
C VAL A 86 10.46 -6.62 -24.46
N SER A 87 10.25 -7.42 -23.41
CA SER A 87 9.68 -8.78 -23.52
C SER A 87 8.18 -8.76 -23.75
#